data_AF-A0A4Q6CAU7-F1
#
_entry.id   AF-A0A4Q6CAU7-F1
#
_cell.length_a   1.000
_cell.length_b   1.000
_cell.length_c   1.000
_cell.angle_alpha   90.00
_cell.angle_beta   90.00
_cell.angle_gamma   90.00
#
_symmetry.space_group_name_H-M   'P 1'
#
loop_
_entity.id
_entity.type
_entity.pdbx_description
1 polymer ?
#
loop_
_entity_poly.entity_id
_entity_poly.type
_entity_poly.pdbx_seq_one_letter_code
_entity_poly.pdbx_strand_id
1 'polypeptide(L)'
;MQLKSFRVRKFRNIVDSGQVKASEPVTCLVGKNEAGKSGALEALYLLNPAYKLKPDLEKQYPRWLLAKDRRSGDLSEVEFISAEFALDSDEIAELEETLGSKLFNYDSFKVTRAYSGKNLWHVGPDEAAIAAHLRGKLSKDVQKIVGKVSTLKALAETINGIDTAAHEDVDGGEIKAAKGLVTEHNLLKATAFDLVHEIIGDKLPTFFRFTGYNTLPGRIDLREVTAADEEPGNSAMQTARALIALAGTTAKQLSADDYEQRRGEMEAVSIDLTNQVFDYWKQNPDLEVIIDVDKEKYRSTTERAWRRDS
;
A
#
# COMPACT_ATOMS: atom_id res chain seq x y z
N MET A 1 10.95 2.44 1.81
CA MET A 1 11.13 1.24 2.65
C MET A 1 11.53 0.07 1.78
N GLN A 2 12.45 -0.75 2.24
CA GLN A 2 12.92 -1.94 1.53
C GLN A 2 12.70 -3.23 2.33
N LEU A 3 12.17 -4.26 1.67
CA LEU A 3 12.06 -5.61 2.25
C LEU A 3 13.45 -6.24 2.37
N LYS A 4 13.87 -6.60 3.59
CA LYS A 4 15.14 -7.28 3.85
C LYS A 4 14.97 -8.78 4.09
N SER A 5 13.90 -9.19 4.77
CA SER A 5 13.61 -10.61 4.97
C SER A 5 12.13 -10.86 5.24
N PHE A 6 11.69 -12.09 5.10
CA PHE A 6 10.34 -12.51 5.51
C PHE A 6 10.32 -13.95 6.03
N ARG A 7 9.28 -14.28 6.79
CA ARG A 7 9.04 -15.62 7.34
C ARG A 7 7.55 -15.90 7.36
N VAL A 8 7.19 -17.04 6.80
CA VAL A 8 5.82 -17.55 6.66
C VAL A 8 5.61 -18.65 7.67
N ARG A 9 4.48 -18.62 8.37
CA ARG A 9 4.10 -19.63 9.35
C ARG A 9 2.65 -20.02 9.19
N LYS A 10 2.38 -21.30 9.45
CA LYS A 10 1.03 -21.89 9.45
C LYS A 10 0.17 -21.40 8.27
N PHE A 11 0.73 -21.48 7.07
CA PHE A 11 0.09 -21.01 5.84
C PHE A 11 0.18 -22.09 4.75
N ARG A 12 -0.97 -22.60 4.31
CA ARG A 12 -1.16 -23.70 3.37
C ARG A 12 -0.39 -24.95 3.81
N ASN A 13 0.65 -25.31 3.07
CA ASN A 13 1.53 -26.44 3.38
C ASN A 13 2.78 -26.02 4.16
N ILE A 14 2.96 -24.74 4.47
CA ILE A 14 4.09 -24.20 5.23
C ILE A 14 3.73 -24.18 6.71
N VAL A 15 4.44 -24.98 7.52
CA VAL A 15 4.39 -24.87 8.98
C VAL A 15 5.24 -23.69 9.44
N ASP A 16 6.47 -23.63 8.96
CA ASP A 16 7.42 -22.54 9.19
C ASP A 16 8.44 -22.54 8.05
N SER A 17 8.59 -21.42 7.35
CA SER A 17 9.58 -21.30 6.27
C SER A 17 11.00 -21.07 6.78
N GLY A 18 11.18 -20.76 8.06
CA GLY A 18 12.36 -20.05 8.54
C GLY A 18 12.46 -18.64 7.95
N GLN A 19 13.55 -17.94 8.23
CA GLN A 19 13.81 -16.62 7.68
C GLN A 19 14.31 -16.74 6.24
N VAL A 20 13.63 -16.08 5.31
CA VAL A 20 14.00 -15.97 3.89
C VAL A 20 14.51 -14.55 3.66
N LYS A 21 15.79 -14.42 3.29
CA LYS A 21 16.37 -13.11 2.97
C LYS A 21 15.96 -12.67 1.58
N ALA A 22 15.57 -11.41 1.43
CA ALA A 22 15.32 -10.77 0.15
C ALA A 22 16.62 -10.05 -0.29
N SER A 23 17.02 -10.28 -1.54
CA SER A 23 18.14 -9.60 -2.19
C SER A 23 17.64 -8.39 -2.99
N GLU A 24 18.46 -7.35 -3.10
CA GLU A 24 18.08 -6.06 -3.72
C GLU A 24 17.67 -6.12 -5.21
N PRO A 25 18.36 -6.87 -6.11
CA PRO A 25 17.93 -6.88 -7.51
C PRO A 25 16.79 -7.88 -7.77
N VAL A 26 17.00 -9.15 -7.42
CA VAL A 26 16.04 -10.24 -7.66
C VAL A 26 16.26 -11.33 -6.63
N THR A 27 15.17 -11.91 -6.10
CA THR A 27 15.20 -13.10 -5.24
C THR A 27 14.49 -14.27 -5.93
N CYS A 28 15.20 -15.38 -6.17
CA CYS A 28 14.63 -16.57 -6.80
C CYS A 28 14.41 -17.69 -5.77
N LEU A 29 13.17 -18.17 -5.64
CA LEU A 29 12.82 -19.32 -4.81
C LEU A 29 12.81 -20.60 -5.67
N VAL A 30 13.70 -21.55 -5.38
CA VAL A 30 13.85 -22.80 -6.15
C VAL A 30 13.55 -24.01 -5.25
N GLY A 31 12.96 -25.06 -5.81
CA GLY A 31 12.64 -26.28 -5.06
C GLY A 31 11.66 -27.17 -5.81
N LYS A 32 11.42 -28.38 -5.30
CA LYS A 32 10.48 -29.35 -5.89
C LYS A 32 9.04 -28.81 -5.93
N ASN A 33 8.20 -29.43 -6.76
CA ASN A 33 6.76 -29.16 -6.73
C ASN A 33 6.22 -29.37 -5.32
N GLU A 34 5.23 -28.56 -4.93
CA GLU A 34 4.59 -28.61 -3.61
C GLU A 34 5.51 -28.30 -2.42
N ALA A 35 6.73 -27.81 -2.64
CA ALA A 35 7.64 -27.36 -1.57
C ALA A 35 7.18 -26.07 -0.85
N GLY A 36 6.05 -25.48 -1.24
CA GLY A 36 5.49 -24.28 -0.62
C GLY A 36 5.87 -22.95 -1.26
N LYS A 37 6.66 -22.93 -2.34
CA LYS A 37 7.09 -21.69 -3.03
C LYS A 37 5.93 -20.74 -3.35
N SER A 38 4.90 -21.24 -4.02
CA SER A 38 3.72 -20.44 -4.37
C SER A 38 2.93 -19.97 -3.15
N GLY A 39 2.91 -20.78 -2.07
CA GLY A 39 2.29 -20.41 -0.80
C GLY A 39 3.07 -19.31 -0.08
N ALA A 40 4.40 -19.32 -0.16
CA ALA A 40 5.25 -18.29 0.44
C ALA A 40 5.06 -16.93 -0.27
N LEU A 41 5.03 -16.92 -1.60
CA LEU A 41 4.75 -15.71 -2.38
C LEU A 41 3.32 -15.19 -2.15
N GLU A 42 2.35 -16.06 -1.94
CA GLU A 42 0.99 -15.67 -1.56
C GLU A 42 0.92 -15.03 -0.19
N ALA A 43 1.59 -15.63 0.81
CA ALA A 43 1.66 -15.06 2.15
C ALA A 43 2.33 -13.69 2.16
N LEU A 44 3.43 -13.53 1.38
CA LEU A 44 4.10 -12.23 1.23
C LEU A 44 3.19 -11.20 0.55
N TYR A 45 2.48 -11.57 -0.52
CA TYR A 45 1.49 -10.71 -1.16
C TYR A 45 0.41 -10.23 -0.19
N LEU A 46 -0.09 -11.15 0.65
CA LEU A 46 -1.15 -10.85 1.61
C LEU A 46 -0.70 -9.94 2.76
N LEU A 47 0.59 -9.69 2.96
CA LEU A 47 1.11 -8.77 4.00
C LEU A 47 0.59 -7.34 3.80
N ASN A 48 0.63 -6.84 2.57
CA ASN A 48 0.06 -5.54 2.21
C ASN A 48 -0.36 -5.55 0.73
N PRO A 49 -1.48 -6.20 0.40
CA PRO A 49 -1.86 -6.46 -0.98
C PRO A 49 -2.34 -5.18 -1.65
N ALA A 50 -1.87 -4.92 -2.88
CA ALA A 50 -2.27 -3.75 -3.66
C ALA A 50 -3.80 -3.63 -3.86
N TYR A 51 -4.52 -4.77 -3.82
CA TYR A 51 -5.96 -4.84 -4.03
C TYR A 51 -6.74 -5.19 -2.74
N LYS A 52 -6.15 -4.89 -1.57
CA LYS A 52 -6.79 -5.02 -0.25
C LYS A 52 -7.41 -6.40 0.04
N LEU A 53 -6.88 -7.46 -0.58
CA LEU A 53 -7.33 -8.83 -0.35
C LEU A 53 -7.13 -9.23 1.12
N LYS A 54 -8.12 -9.92 1.69
CA LYS A 54 -8.07 -10.41 3.07
C LYS A 54 -7.59 -11.86 3.12
N PRO A 55 -6.86 -12.26 4.18
CA PRO A 55 -6.52 -13.66 4.38
C PRO A 55 -7.79 -14.49 4.66
N ASP A 56 -7.82 -15.71 4.13
CA ASP A 56 -8.92 -16.67 4.33
C ASP A 56 -8.40 -17.81 5.21
N LEU A 57 -8.76 -17.76 6.49
CA LEU A 57 -8.29 -18.72 7.49
C LEU A 57 -8.65 -20.16 7.13
N GLU A 58 -9.88 -20.42 6.66
CA GLU A 58 -10.33 -21.79 6.40
C GLU A 58 -9.63 -22.42 5.19
N LYS A 59 -9.34 -21.61 4.17
CA LYS A 59 -8.64 -22.07 2.97
C LYS A 59 -7.12 -22.10 3.13
N GLN A 60 -6.57 -21.14 3.87
CA GLN A 60 -5.13 -20.90 3.91
C GLN A 60 -4.46 -21.44 5.17
N TYR A 61 -5.18 -21.83 6.22
CA TYR A 61 -4.54 -22.47 7.37
C TYR A 61 -4.26 -23.96 7.08
N PRO A 62 -3.13 -24.54 7.55
CA PRO A 62 -2.86 -25.97 7.38
C PRO A 62 -3.99 -26.84 7.94
N ARG A 63 -4.70 -27.54 7.05
CA ARG A 63 -5.92 -28.30 7.40
C ARG A 63 -5.74 -29.30 8.55
N TRP A 64 -4.59 -29.95 8.59
CA TRP A 64 -4.26 -30.95 9.61
C TRP A 64 -3.98 -30.34 11.00
N LEU A 65 -3.63 -29.04 11.07
CA LEU A 65 -3.47 -28.31 12.33
C LEU A 65 -4.75 -27.60 12.78
N LEU A 66 -5.64 -27.25 11.85
CA LEU A 66 -6.79 -26.38 12.09
C LEU A 66 -7.64 -26.81 13.29
N ALA A 67 -8.08 -28.08 13.33
CA ALA A 67 -8.96 -28.57 14.41
C ALA A 67 -8.26 -28.67 15.77
N LYS A 68 -6.94 -28.85 15.79
CA LYS A 68 -6.14 -28.88 17.03
C LYS A 68 -5.93 -27.46 17.56
N ASP A 69 -5.50 -26.56 16.70
CA ASP A 69 -5.14 -25.20 17.10
C ASP A 69 -6.40 -24.38 17.44
N ARG A 70 -7.54 -24.62 16.76
CA ARG A 70 -8.84 -24.01 17.09
C ARG A 70 -9.34 -24.37 18.49
N ARG A 71 -8.92 -25.52 19.04
CA ARG A 71 -9.22 -25.90 20.44
C ARG A 71 -8.32 -25.20 21.46
N SER A 72 -7.19 -24.64 21.01
CA SER A 72 -6.16 -24.06 21.89
C SER A 72 -6.27 -22.54 22.01
N GLY A 73 -7.04 -21.88 21.16
CA GLY A 73 -7.23 -20.43 21.19
C GLY A 73 -7.86 -19.89 19.91
N ASP A 74 -7.97 -18.56 19.84
CA ASP A 74 -8.42 -17.87 18.63
C ASP A 74 -7.33 -17.89 17.55
N LEU A 75 -7.70 -18.38 16.37
CA LEU A 75 -6.81 -18.46 15.23
C LEU A 75 -6.73 -17.14 14.45
N SER A 76 -7.63 -16.20 14.70
CA SER A 76 -7.65 -14.89 14.02
C SER A 76 -6.38 -14.08 14.31
N GLU A 77 -5.83 -14.21 15.52
CA GLU A 77 -4.61 -13.51 15.95
C GLU A 77 -3.31 -14.22 15.55
N VAL A 78 -3.40 -15.37 14.86
CA VAL A 78 -2.22 -16.08 14.39
C VAL A 78 -1.55 -15.29 13.25
N GLU A 79 -0.30 -14.88 13.49
CA GLU A 79 0.58 -14.26 12.50
C GLU A 79 1.04 -15.29 11.46
N PHE A 80 0.57 -15.15 10.23
CA PHE A 80 0.93 -16.08 9.14
C PHE A 80 2.13 -15.59 8.31
N ILE A 81 2.39 -14.28 8.34
CA ILE A 81 3.53 -13.66 7.66
C ILE A 81 4.17 -12.63 8.58
N SER A 82 5.50 -12.61 8.57
CA SER A 82 6.34 -11.58 9.19
C SER A 82 7.37 -11.14 8.18
N ALA A 83 7.66 -9.85 8.12
CA ALA A 83 8.64 -9.25 7.23
C ALA A 83 9.47 -8.22 7.98
N GLU A 84 10.76 -8.17 7.66
CA GLU A 84 11.68 -7.15 8.14
C GLU A 84 11.94 -6.14 7.04
N PHE A 85 11.82 -4.86 7.38
CA PHE A 85 12.03 -3.74 6.49
C PHE A 85 13.14 -2.83 7.01
N ALA A 86 13.80 -2.15 6.07
CA ALA A 86 14.65 -0.99 6.33
C ALA A 86 13.97 0.26 5.78
N LEU A 87 14.15 1.40 6.45
CA LEU A 87 13.75 2.70 5.91
C LEU A 87 14.75 3.17 4.85
N ASP A 88 14.27 3.92 3.87
CA ASP A 88 15.11 4.56 2.86
C ASP A 88 15.60 5.93 3.36
N SER A 89 16.61 6.51 2.71
CA SER A 89 17.21 7.80 3.14
C SER A 89 16.19 8.93 3.28
N ASP A 90 15.24 9.00 2.36
CA ASP A 90 14.24 10.07 2.31
C ASP A 90 13.22 9.91 3.45
N GLU A 91 12.87 8.66 3.78
CA GLU A 91 11.96 8.35 4.88
C GLU A 91 12.60 8.62 6.24
N ILE A 92 13.91 8.33 6.36
CA ILE A 92 14.68 8.66 7.56
C ILE A 92 14.74 10.18 7.71
N ALA A 93 15.05 10.93 6.65
CA ALA A 93 15.15 12.39 6.72
C ALA A 93 13.83 13.03 7.17
N GLU A 94 12.69 12.62 6.61
CA GLU A 94 11.37 13.13 6.99
C GLU A 94 11.01 12.81 8.45
N LEU A 95 11.35 11.60 8.90
CA LEU A 95 11.11 11.16 10.27
C LEU A 95 12.01 11.91 11.27
N GLU A 96 13.28 12.13 10.93
CA GLU A 96 14.22 12.88 11.77
C GLU A 96 13.91 14.38 11.84
N GLU A 97 13.42 14.98 10.75
CA GLU A 97 12.93 16.36 10.73
C GLU A 97 11.72 16.54 11.67
N THR A 98 10.79 15.59 11.61
CA THR A 98 9.52 15.68 12.34
C THR A 98 9.67 15.34 13.82
N LEU A 99 10.28 14.19 14.13
CA LEU A 99 10.28 13.58 15.46
C LEU A 99 11.68 13.46 16.09
N GLY A 100 12.74 13.70 15.32
CA GLY A 100 14.12 13.68 15.81
C GLY A 100 14.90 12.43 15.41
N SER A 101 16.22 12.49 15.61
CA SER A 101 17.14 11.44 15.19
C SER A 101 17.19 10.22 16.11
N LYS A 102 17.55 9.07 15.55
CA LYS A 102 17.82 7.80 16.29
C LYS A 102 16.68 7.31 17.17
N LEU A 103 15.44 7.40 16.68
CA LEU A 103 14.26 6.96 17.43
C LEU A 103 14.23 5.44 17.62
N PHE A 104 14.67 4.68 16.63
CA PHE A 104 14.77 3.22 16.67
C PHE A 104 15.76 2.73 15.62
N ASN A 105 15.91 1.42 15.49
CA ASN A 105 16.73 0.83 14.43
C ASN A 105 16.06 0.97 13.05
N TYR A 106 16.45 1.97 12.26
CA TYR A 106 15.91 2.21 10.92
C TYR A 106 16.31 1.13 9.90
N ASP A 107 17.41 0.41 10.13
CA ASP A 107 17.90 -0.62 9.22
C ASP A 107 17.11 -1.93 9.30
N SER A 108 16.36 -2.14 10.39
CA SER A 108 15.58 -3.35 10.59
C SER A 108 14.48 -3.15 11.62
N PHE A 109 13.23 -3.17 11.14
CA PHE A 109 12.04 -3.32 11.97
C PHE A 109 11.08 -4.34 11.34
N LYS A 110 10.24 -4.95 12.18
CA LYS A 110 9.39 -6.07 11.77
C LYS A 110 7.93 -5.65 11.66
N VAL A 111 7.28 -6.04 10.57
CA VAL A 111 5.83 -5.93 10.36
C VAL A 111 5.27 -7.33 10.17
N THR A 112 4.20 -7.65 10.89
CA THR A 112 3.51 -8.94 10.78
C THR A 112 2.07 -8.74 10.36
N ARG A 113 1.47 -9.78 9.79
CA ARG A 113 0.04 -9.80 9.51
C ARG A 113 -0.60 -11.08 10.03
N ALA A 114 -1.70 -10.88 10.74
CA ALA A 114 -2.50 -11.96 11.31
C ALA A 114 -3.69 -12.31 10.40
N TYR A 115 -4.32 -13.46 10.64
CA TYR A 115 -5.53 -13.88 9.93
C TYR A 115 -6.74 -12.96 10.14
N SER A 116 -6.73 -12.11 11.18
CA SER A 116 -7.68 -11.02 11.38
C SER A 116 -7.58 -9.94 10.29
N GLY A 117 -6.50 -9.95 9.50
CA GLY A 117 -6.21 -8.97 8.45
C GLY A 117 -5.57 -7.69 8.96
N LYS A 118 -5.23 -7.60 10.24
CA LYS A 118 -4.52 -6.46 10.84
C LYS A 118 -3.01 -6.61 10.65
N ASN A 119 -2.36 -5.49 10.37
CA ASN A 119 -0.90 -5.38 10.40
C ASN A 119 -0.47 -4.99 11.81
N LEU A 120 0.53 -5.68 12.33
CA LEU A 120 1.15 -5.43 13.63
C LEU A 120 2.58 -4.97 13.37
N TRP A 121 2.91 -3.79 13.86
CA TRP A 121 4.24 -3.21 13.72
C TRP A 121 5.01 -3.43 15.02
N HIS A 122 6.22 -3.94 14.89
CA HIS A 122 7.11 -4.22 16.02
C HIS A 122 8.24 -3.20 15.99
N VAL A 123 7.88 -1.97 16.37
CA VAL A 123 8.79 -0.82 16.48
C VAL A 123 8.76 -0.34 17.93
N GLY A 124 9.92 -0.16 18.54
CA GLY A 124 10.07 0.39 19.89
C GLY A 124 10.78 1.74 19.84
N PRO A 125 10.07 2.84 19.51
CA PRO A 125 10.69 4.16 19.43
C PRO A 125 11.07 4.72 20.81
N ASP A 126 12.20 5.42 20.87
CA ASP A 126 12.68 6.12 22.06
C ASP A 126 11.83 7.37 22.31
N GLU A 127 10.85 7.22 23.21
CA GLU A 127 9.95 8.30 23.62
C GLU A 127 10.69 9.52 24.18
N ALA A 128 11.82 9.32 24.88
CA ALA A 128 12.59 10.41 25.45
C ALA A 128 13.31 11.22 24.38
N ALA A 129 13.80 10.57 23.33
CA ALA A 129 14.39 11.23 22.17
C ALA A 129 13.35 12.11 21.44
N ILE A 130 12.13 11.59 21.23
CA ILE A 130 11.03 12.35 20.62
C ILE A 130 10.66 13.55 21.49
N ALA A 131 10.46 13.34 22.80
CA ALA A 131 10.12 14.42 23.71
C ALA A 131 11.20 15.52 23.75
N ALA A 132 12.49 15.14 23.68
CA ALA A 132 13.59 16.08 23.61
C ALA A 132 13.60 16.89 22.31
N HIS A 133 13.33 16.26 21.17
CA HIS A 133 13.25 16.94 19.87
C HIS A 133 12.07 17.91 19.80
N LEU A 134 10.89 17.47 20.22
CA LEU A 134 9.68 18.31 20.28
C LEU A 134 9.87 19.50 21.22
N ARG A 135 10.52 19.29 22.37
CA ARG A 135 10.93 20.39 23.26
C ARG A 135 11.90 21.35 22.56
N GLY A 136 12.83 20.83 21.75
CA GLY A 136 13.79 21.62 20.99
C GLY A 136 13.14 22.58 19.97
N LYS A 137 11.94 22.25 19.47
CA LYS A 137 11.15 23.12 18.57
C LYS A 137 10.52 24.32 19.30
N LEU A 138 10.46 24.30 20.64
CA LEU A 138 9.92 25.39 21.45
C LEU A 138 10.94 26.52 21.61
N SER A 139 10.47 27.73 21.94
CA SER A 139 11.36 28.86 22.26
C SER A 139 12.20 28.58 23.50
N LYS A 140 13.37 29.23 23.61
CA LYS A 140 14.30 29.01 24.75
C LYS A 140 13.67 29.28 26.10
N ASP A 141 12.71 30.20 26.18
CA ASP A 141 12.07 30.58 27.43
C ASP A 141 11.00 29.55 27.83
N VAL A 142 10.20 29.06 26.88
CA VAL A 142 9.30 27.91 27.12
C VAL A 142 10.10 26.66 27.49
N GLN A 143 11.26 26.42 26.86
CA GLN A 143 12.13 25.29 27.21
C GLN A 143 12.64 25.34 28.65
N LYS A 144 12.89 26.53 29.23
CA LYS A 144 13.31 26.68 30.63
C LYS A 144 12.19 26.28 31.59
N ILE A 145 10.95 26.66 31.27
CA ILE A 145 9.76 26.35 32.08
C ILE A 145 9.47 24.84 32.05
N VAL A 146 9.49 24.24 30.87
CA VAL A 146 9.21 22.81 30.67
C VAL A 146 10.28 21.92 31.31
N GLY A 147 11.54 22.39 31.38
CA GLY A 147 12.64 21.61 31.94
C GLY A 147 12.95 20.35 31.13
N LYS A 148 13.72 19.41 31.70
CA LYS A 148 14.02 18.13 31.03
C LYS A 148 12.85 17.17 31.21
N VAL A 149 12.35 16.65 30.09
CA VAL A 149 11.22 15.72 30.07
C VAL A 149 11.61 14.46 29.29
N SER A 150 11.18 13.30 29.79
CA SER A 150 11.48 11.99 29.20
C SER A 150 10.26 11.26 28.63
N THR A 151 9.05 11.82 28.76
CA THR A 151 7.81 11.23 28.24
C THR A 151 6.97 12.28 27.53
N LEU A 152 6.24 11.86 26.49
CA LEU A 152 5.36 12.74 25.71
C LEU A 152 4.23 13.30 26.56
N LYS A 153 3.69 12.47 27.46
CA LYS A 153 2.63 12.87 28.39
C LYS A 153 3.10 13.97 29.36
N ALA A 154 4.30 13.82 29.95
CA ALA A 154 4.83 14.85 30.84
C ALA A 154 5.14 16.15 30.07
N LEU A 155 5.54 16.06 28.80
CA LEU A 155 5.77 17.23 27.96
C LEU A 155 4.44 17.96 27.71
N ALA A 156 3.39 17.21 27.39
CA ALA A 156 2.05 17.75 27.19
C ALA A 156 1.45 18.38 28.46
N GLU A 157 1.59 17.73 29.61
CA GLU A 157 1.09 18.22 30.89
C GLU A 157 1.81 19.49 31.33
N THR A 158 3.14 19.54 31.19
CA THR A 158 3.94 20.74 31.51
C THR A 158 3.58 21.91 30.63
N ILE A 159 3.45 21.71 29.31
CA ILE A 159 3.06 22.78 28.36
C ILE A 159 1.63 23.28 28.62
N ASN A 160 0.67 22.38 28.88
CA ASN A 160 -0.71 22.78 29.15
C ASN A 160 -0.85 23.49 30.50
N GLY A 161 -0.01 23.14 31.48
CA GLY A 161 0.05 23.76 32.80
C GLY A 161 0.70 25.16 32.82
N ILE A 162 1.27 25.64 31.71
CA ILE A 162 1.82 26.99 31.63
C ILE A 162 0.67 28.00 31.69
N ASP A 163 0.61 28.72 32.81
CA ASP A 163 -0.25 29.88 32.99
C ASP A 163 0.38 31.10 32.34
N THR A 164 -0.27 31.61 31.30
CA THR A 164 0.15 32.80 30.56
C THR A 164 0.19 34.05 31.43
N ALA A 165 -0.55 34.10 32.54
CA ALA A 165 -0.55 35.22 33.48
C ALA A 165 0.61 35.15 34.50
N ALA A 166 1.18 33.97 34.74
CA ALA A 166 2.30 33.78 35.67
C ALA A 166 3.68 34.01 35.03
N HIS A 167 3.72 34.10 33.70
CA HIS A 167 4.94 34.27 32.90
C HIS A 167 4.79 35.45 31.92
N GLU A 168 4.59 36.66 32.45
CA GLU A 168 4.54 37.91 31.66
C GLU A 168 5.84 38.20 30.88
N ASP A 169 6.94 37.54 31.26
CA ASP A 169 8.26 37.61 30.65
C ASP A 169 8.40 36.77 29.37
N VAL A 170 7.41 35.94 29.04
CA VAL A 170 7.38 35.09 27.83
C VAL A 170 6.27 35.55 26.89
N ASP A 171 6.55 35.62 25.59
CA ASP A 171 5.54 35.99 24.60
C ASP A 171 4.38 34.99 24.60
N GLY A 172 3.15 35.49 24.81
CA GLY A 172 1.93 34.69 24.76
C GLY A 172 1.73 33.98 23.41
N GLY A 173 2.32 34.50 22.33
CA GLY A 173 2.39 33.84 21.02
C GLY A 173 3.15 32.51 21.05
N GLU A 174 4.27 32.46 21.77
CA GLU A 174 5.11 31.26 21.90
C GLU A 174 4.44 30.18 22.77
N ILE A 175 3.77 30.58 23.85
CA ILE A 175 3.00 29.66 24.71
C ILE A 175 1.81 29.08 23.92
N LYS A 176 1.17 29.89 23.07
CA LYS A 176 0.10 29.42 22.18
C LYS A 176 0.61 28.44 21.13
N ALA A 177 1.79 28.69 20.55
CA ALA A 177 2.43 27.75 19.62
C ALA A 177 2.79 26.41 20.29
N ALA A 178 3.30 26.46 21.53
CA ALA A 178 3.58 25.26 22.31
C ALA A 178 2.32 24.44 22.59
N LYS A 179 1.22 25.09 22.99
CA LYS A 179 -0.09 24.43 23.16
C LYS A 179 -0.64 23.91 21.82
N GLY A 180 -0.34 24.60 20.72
CA GLY A 180 -0.61 24.15 19.35
C GLY A 180 0.02 22.79 19.05
N LEU A 181 1.33 22.65 19.29
CA LEU A 181 2.07 21.38 19.11
C LEU A 181 1.49 20.22 19.92
N VAL A 182 1.07 20.47 21.17
CA VAL A 182 0.44 19.43 22.02
C VAL A 182 -0.87 18.93 21.41
N THR A 183 -1.62 19.85 20.79
CA THR A 183 -2.93 19.55 20.19
C THR A 183 -2.75 18.87 18.83
N GLU A 184 -1.82 19.35 18.01
CA GLU A 184 -1.47 18.81 16.69
C GLU A 184 -1.07 17.35 16.75
N HIS A 185 -0.12 17.01 17.65
CA HIS A 185 0.36 15.64 17.81
C HIS A 185 -0.42 14.84 18.88
N ASN A 186 -1.49 15.40 19.44
CA ASN A 186 -2.33 14.78 20.48
C ASN A 186 -1.49 14.13 21.61
N LEU A 187 -0.46 14.83 22.08
CA LEU A 187 0.62 14.29 22.94
C LEU A 187 0.13 13.75 24.31
N LEU A 188 -1.10 14.07 24.71
CA LEU A 188 -1.72 13.55 25.93
C LEU A 188 -2.17 12.09 25.82
N LYS A 189 -2.44 11.61 24.60
CA LYS A 189 -2.98 10.27 24.33
C LYS A 189 -2.12 9.46 23.37
N ALA A 190 -1.46 10.13 22.42
CA ALA A 190 -0.62 9.47 21.44
C ALA A 190 0.58 8.80 22.13
N THR A 191 0.89 7.58 21.71
CA THR A 191 2.14 6.91 22.07
C THR A 191 3.26 7.30 21.10
N ALA A 192 4.51 7.08 21.50
CA ALA A 192 5.65 7.25 20.60
C ALA A 192 5.51 6.40 19.31
N PHE A 193 4.86 5.23 19.43
CA PHE A 193 4.55 4.39 18.29
C PHE A 193 3.55 5.07 17.33
N ASP A 194 2.48 5.67 17.84
CA ASP A 194 1.45 6.30 17.00
C ASP A 194 2.03 7.44 16.15
N LEU A 195 2.90 8.28 16.74
CA LEU A 195 3.56 9.37 16.02
C LEU A 195 4.47 8.87 14.90
N VAL A 196 5.23 7.79 15.17
CA VAL A 196 6.06 7.17 14.14
C VAL A 196 5.20 6.53 13.06
N HIS A 197 4.15 5.82 13.46
CA HIS A 197 3.23 5.11 12.55
C HIS A 197 2.47 6.06 11.63
N GLU A 198 2.15 7.27 12.07
CA GLU A 198 1.55 8.31 11.23
C GLU A 198 2.44 8.69 10.03
N ILE A 199 3.76 8.73 10.22
CA ILE A 199 4.71 9.11 9.17
C ILE A 199 5.03 7.94 8.24
N ILE A 200 5.26 6.76 8.81
CA ILE A 200 5.78 5.61 8.05
C ILE A 200 4.72 4.58 7.66
N GLY A 201 3.54 4.64 8.27
CA GLY A 201 2.48 3.64 8.13
C GLY A 201 1.96 3.52 6.71
N ASP A 202 1.75 4.65 6.04
CA ASP A 202 1.28 4.72 4.65
C ASP A 202 2.39 4.40 3.64
N LYS A 203 3.66 4.39 4.08
CA LYS A 203 4.83 4.05 3.25
C LYS A 203 5.15 2.57 3.23
N LEU A 204 4.37 1.74 3.95
CA LEU A 204 4.53 0.29 3.89
C LEU A 204 4.35 -0.18 2.43
N PRO A 205 5.36 -0.85 1.83
CA PRO A 205 5.28 -1.25 0.43
C PRO A 205 4.05 -2.10 0.15
N THR A 206 3.37 -1.81 -0.96
CA THR A 206 2.29 -2.66 -1.46
C THR A 206 2.87 -3.78 -2.32
N PHE A 207 2.31 -4.98 -2.18
CA PHE A 207 2.79 -6.14 -2.91
C PHE A 207 1.89 -6.44 -4.11
N PHE A 208 2.53 -6.72 -5.24
CA PHE A 208 1.90 -7.27 -6.43
C PHE A 208 2.33 -8.73 -6.62
N ARG A 209 1.39 -9.58 -7.04
CA ARG A 209 1.65 -10.99 -7.32
C ARG A 209 1.09 -11.35 -8.69
N PHE A 210 1.96 -11.91 -9.51
CA PHE A 210 1.59 -12.50 -10.79
C PHE A 210 1.55 -14.03 -10.64
N THR A 211 0.40 -14.65 -10.87
CA THR A 211 0.22 -16.10 -10.86
C THR A 211 0.34 -16.72 -12.25
N GLY A 212 0.15 -15.91 -13.29
CA GLY A 212 0.29 -16.25 -14.69
C GLY A 212 0.39 -14.99 -15.55
N TYR A 213 0.69 -15.18 -16.84
CA TYR A 213 0.61 -14.10 -17.82
C TYR A 213 -0.84 -13.99 -18.29
N ASN A 214 -1.45 -12.83 -18.06
CA ASN A 214 -2.72 -12.52 -18.69
C ASN A 214 -2.42 -12.00 -20.09
N THR A 215 -2.97 -12.67 -21.10
CA THR A 215 -2.89 -12.20 -22.48
C THR A 215 -3.92 -11.12 -22.70
N LEU A 216 -3.51 -10.01 -23.33
CA LEU A 216 -4.45 -9.04 -23.87
C LEU A 216 -5.26 -9.70 -24.99
N PRO A 217 -6.60 -9.74 -24.91
CA PRO A 217 -7.40 -10.29 -25.98
C PRO A 217 -7.37 -9.31 -27.17
N GLY A 218 -7.22 -9.83 -28.39
CA GLY A 218 -7.11 -8.99 -29.59
C GLY A 218 -8.39 -8.21 -29.94
N ARG A 219 -9.52 -8.51 -29.28
CA ARG A 219 -10.78 -7.75 -29.34
C ARG A 219 -11.34 -7.64 -27.93
N ILE A 220 -11.77 -6.44 -27.56
CA ILE A 220 -12.27 -6.12 -26.22
C ILE A 220 -13.62 -5.43 -26.36
N ASP A 221 -14.63 -5.90 -25.61
CA ASP A 221 -15.87 -5.16 -25.48
C ASP A 221 -15.71 -4.02 -24.46
N LEU A 222 -15.67 -2.78 -24.95
CA LEU A 222 -15.52 -1.59 -24.10
C LEU A 222 -16.60 -1.45 -23.03
N ARG A 223 -17.77 -2.09 -23.20
CA ARG A 223 -18.84 -2.11 -22.18
C ARG A 223 -18.42 -2.95 -20.97
N GLU A 224 -17.82 -4.10 -21.21
CA GLU A 224 -17.38 -5.04 -20.17
C GLU A 224 -16.17 -4.49 -19.39
N VAL A 225 -15.31 -3.72 -20.06
CA VAL A 225 -14.19 -3.00 -19.44
C VAL A 225 -14.67 -2.05 -18.34
N THR A 226 -15.83 -1.42 -18.51
CA THR A 226 -16.39 -0.48 -17.52
C THR A 226 -17.21 -1.13 -16.42
N ALA A 227 -17.57 -2.41 -16.56
CA ALA A 227 -18.68 -3.00 -15.83
C ALA A 227 -18.31 -3.73 -14.51
N ALA A 228 -17.04 -3.91 -14.17
CA ALA A 228 -16.69 -4.83 -13.08
C ALA A 228 -15.63 -4.29 -12.10
N ASP A 229 -15.95 -4.27 -10.80
CA ASP A 229 -14.96 -4.31 -9.73
C ASP A 229 -14.32 -5.71 -9.73
N GLU A 230 -13.18 -5.88 -10.41
CA GLU A 230 -12.52 -7.19 -10.50
C GLU A 230 -11.37 -7.33 -9.50
N GLU A 231 -11.28 -8.53 -8.92
CA GLU A 231 -10.12 -8.96 -8.15
C GLU A 231 -8.87 -9.10 -9.06
N PRO A 232 -7.66 -8.85 -8.53
CA PRO A 232 -6.46 -8.79 -9.34
C PRO A 232 -6.02 -10.13 -9.92
N GLY A 233 -5.47 -10.04 -11.14
CA GLY A 233 -4.92 -11.16 -11.90
C GLY A 233 -5.99 -12.07 -12.49
N ASN A 234 -7.28 -11.75 -12.34
CA ASN A 234 -8.36 -12.71 -12.58
C ASN A 234 -8.99 -12.59 -13.97
N SER A 235 -8.65 -11.57 -14.78
CA SER A 235 -9.24 -11.42 -16.11
C SER A 235 -8.32 -10.77 -17.15
N ALA A 236 -8.56 -11.13 -18.41
CA ALA A 236 -8.02 -10.45 -19.57
C ALA A 236 -8.52 -8.99 -19.68
N MET A 237 -9.70 -8.69 -19.10
CA MET A 237 -10.29 -7.34 -19.05
C MET A 237 -9.53 -6.39 -18.14
N GLN A 238 -8.88 -6.89 -17.09
CA GLN A 238 -7.96 -6.07 -16.28
C GLN A 238 -6.75 -5.60 -17.12
N THR A 239 -6.22 -6.46 -17.99
CA THR A 239 -5.10 -6.12 -18.88
C THR A 239 -5.53 -5.07 -19.90
N ALA A 240 -6.74 -5.20 -20.45
CA ALA A 240 -7.34 -4.20 -21.32
C ALA A 240 -7.52 -2.84 -20.63
N ARG A 241 -8.01 -2.83 -19.38
CA ARG A 241 -8.13 -1.60 -18.58
C ARG A 241 -6.79 -0.94 -18.30
N ALA A 242 -5.78 -1.72 -17.94
CA ALA A 242 -4.44 -1.22 -17.71
C ALA A 242 -3.86 -0.57 -18.97
N LEU A 243 -4.10 -1.17 -20.15
CA LEU A 243 -3.71 -0.59 -21.43
C LEU A 243 -4.40 0.74 -21.71
N ILE A 244 -5.72 0.81 -21.49
CA ILE A 244 -6.51 2.05 -21.67
C ILE A 244 -6.02 3.14 -20.71
N ALA A 245 -5.73 2.79 -19.46
CA ALA A 245 -5.18 3.71 -18.48
C ALA A 245 -3.76 4.18 -18.84
N LEU A 246 -2.92 3.28 -19.35
CA LEU A 246 -1.57 3.59 -19.82
C LEU A 246 -1.58 4.58 -20.99
N ALA A 247 -2.57 4.42 -21.87
CA ALA A 247 -2.84 5.32 -22.99
C ALA A 247 -3.41 6.70 -22.57
N GLY A 248 -3.66 6.93 -21.28
CA GLY A 248 -4.18 8.20 -20.77
C GLY A 248 -5.64 8.49 -21.16
N THR A 249 -6.40 7.48 -21.58
CA THR A 249 -7.78 7.63 -22.05
C THR A 249 -8.76 6.80 -21.21
N THR A 250 -10.05 6.90 -21.51
CA THR A 250 -11.12 6.13 -20.83
C THR A 250 -11.98 5.41 -21.85
N ALA A 251 -12.54 4.25 -21.48
CA ALA A 251 -13.47 3.53 -22.34
C ALA A 251 -14.65 4.41 -22.81
N LYS A 252 -15.05 5.41 -22.01
CA LYS A 252 -16.08 6.39 -22.37
C LYS A 252 -15.61 7.32 -23.51
N GLN A 253 -14.39 7.85 -23.44
CA GLN A 253 -13.80 8.66 -24.52
C GLN A 253 -13.64 7.85 -25.80
N LEU A 254 -13.21 6.58 -25.68
CA LEU A 254 -13.12 5.65 -26.81
C LEU A 254 -14.48 5.30 -27.43
N SER A 255 -15.57 5.46 -26.66
CA SER A 255 -16.94 5.24 -27.11
C SER A 255 -17.65 6.51 -27.60
N ALA A 256 -16.94 7.64 -27.77
CA ALA A 256 -17.52 8.91 -28.21
C ALA A 256 -18.29 8.75 -29.54
N ASP A 257 -19.47 9.36 -29.66
CA ASP A 257 -20.31 9.21 -30.86
C ASP A 257 -19.73 9.91 -32.10
N ASP A 258 -18.95 10.97 -31.90
CA ASP A 258 -18.25 11.68 -32.97
C ASP A 258 -17.10 10.83 -33.53
N TYR A 259 -17.12 10.63 -34.85
CA TYR A 259 -16.14 9.82 -35.56
C TYR A 259 -14.75 10.46 -35.57
N GLU A 260 -14.66 11.77 -35.81
CA GLU A 260 -13.36 12.46 -35.90
C GLU A 260 -12.68 12.51 -34.54
N GLN A 261 -13.46 12.81 -33.49
CA GLN A 261 -12.95 12.83 -32.12
C GLN A 261 -12.45 11.46 -31.68
N ARG A 262 -13.21 10.39 -31.94
CA ARG A 262 -12.81 9.03 -31.56
C ARG A 262 -11.56 8.57 -32.32
N ARG A 263 -11.50 8.85 -33.63
CA ARG A 263 -10.37 8.45 -34.46
C ARG A 263 -9.10 9.20 -34.06
N GLY A 264 -9.19 10.51 -33.82
CA GLY A 264 -8.05 11.31 -33.36
C GLY A 264 -7.50 10.82 -32.02
N GLU A 265 -8.38 10.46 -31.08
CA GLU A 265 -7.97 9.86 -29.80
C GLU A 265 -7.24 8.52 -30.02
N MET A 266 -7.74 7.66 -30.92
CA MET A 266 -7.13 6.36 -31.19
C MET A 266 -5.77 6.45 -31.89
N GLU A 267 -5.60 7.38 -32.81
CA GLU A 267 -4.31 7.65 -33.44
C GLU A 267 -3.31 8.15 -32.40
N ALA A 268 -3.70 9.08 -31.52
CA ALA A 268 -2.86 9.59 -30.44
C ALA A 268 -2.42 8.47 -29.48
N VAL A 269 -3.37 7.64 -29.04
CA VAL A 269 -3.13 6.49 -28.16
C VAL A 269 -2.20 5.45 -28.80
N SER A 270 -2.40 5.14 -30.08
CA SER A 270 -1.58 4.17 -30.82
C SER A 270 -0.12 4.63 -30.93
N ILE A 271 0.09 5.92 -31.22
CA ILE A 271 1.42 6.54 -31.28
C ILE A 271 2.12 6.46 -29.90
N ASP A 272 1.42 6.86 -28.85
CA ASP A 272 1.99 6.88 -27.50
C ASP A 272 2.39 5.48 -27.01
N LEU A 273 1.49 4.50 -27.16
CA LEU A 273 1.77 3.11 -26.79
C LEU A 273 2.91 2.50 -27.61
N THR A 274 2.97 2.82 -28.91
CA THR A 274 4.08 2.36 -29.76
C THR A 274 5.41 2.85 -29.21
N ASN A 275 5.52 4.14 -28.87
CA ASN A 275 6.73 4.71 -28.27
C ASN A 275 7.09 4.03 -26.94
N GLN A 276 6.12 3.86 -26.04
CA GLN A 276 6.35 3.22 -24.74
C GLN A 276 6.80 1.76 -24.87
N VAL A 277 6.21 0.98 -25.79
CA VAL A 277 6.63 -0.40 -26.04
C VAL A 277 8.07 -0.45 -26.55
N PHE A 278 8.48 0.50 -27.39
CA PHE A 278 9.83 0.57 -27.94
C PHE A 278 10.89 1.01 -26.96
N ASP A 279 10.55 1.59 -25.81
CA ASP A 279 11.51 1.80 -24.73
C ASP A 279 12.09 0.47 -24.24
N TYR A 280 11.27 -0.58 -24.22
CA TYR A 280 11.64 -1.91 -23.71
C TYR A 280 11.94 -2.92 -24.82
N TRP A 281 11.28 -2.85 -25.98
CA TRP A 281 11.43 -3.80 -27.08
C TRP A 281 12.40 -3.31 -28.16
N LYS A 282 13.68 -3.72 -28.11
CA LYS A 282 14.70 -3.27 -29.07
C LYS A 282 14.96 -4.20 -30.26
N GLN A 283 14.28 -5.35 -30.36
CA GLN A 283 14.61 -6.38 -31.36
C GLN A 283 14.10 -6.10 -32.78
N ASN A 284 12.99 -5.38 -32.95
CA ASN A 284 12.46 -5.05 -34.28
C ASN A 284 11.81 -3.65 -34.25
N PRO A 285 12.48 -2.60 -34.74
CA PRO A 285 12.00 -1.22 -34.66
C PRO A 285 10.85 -0.90 -35.62
N ASP A 286 10.53 -1.79 -36.56
CA ASP A 286 9.53 -1.55 -37.61
C ASP A 286 8.11 -2.03 -37.23
N LEU A 287 7.88 -2.34 -35.95
CA LEU A 287 6.55 -2.72 -35.44
C LEU A 287 5.73 -1.48 -35.10
N GLU A 288 4.41 -1.58 -35.22
CA GLU A 288 3.48 -0.53 -34.81
C GLU A 288 2.35 -1.16 -34.00
N VAL A 289 1.92 -0.50 -32.92
CA VAL A 289 0.76 -0.91 -32.14
C VAL A 289 -0.44 -0.10 -32.61
N ILE A 290 -1.35 -0.76 -33.34
CA ILE A 290 -2.58 -0.14 -33.85
C ILE A 290 -3.75 -0.51 -32.94
N ILE A 291 -4.46 0.50 -32.43
CA ILE A 291 -5.70 0.32 -31.68
C ILE A 291 -6.86 0.90 -32.49
N ASP A 292 -7.92 0.09 -32.66
CA ASP A 292 -9.12 0.48 -33.40
C ASP A 292 -10.40 0.05 -32.64
N VAL A 293 -11.52 0.72 -32.93
CA VAL A 293 -12.82 0.49 -32.29
C VAL A 293 -13.92 0.29 -33.34
N ASP A 294 -14.39 -0.94 -33.44
CA ASP A 294 -15.55 -1.31 -34.25
C ASP A 294 -16.86 -0.89 -33.56
N LYS A 295 -17.72 -0.12 -34.23
CA LYS A 295 -19.08 0.19 -33.74
C LYS A 295 -20.07 -0.89 -34.21
N GLU A 296 -20.31 -1.90 -33.37
CA GLU A 296 -21.44 -2.81 -33.60
C GLU A 296 -22.77 -2.17 -33.17
N LYS A 297 -23.62 -1.83 -34.15
CA LYS A 297 -25.02 -1.46 -33.88
C LYS A 297 -25.83 -2.73 -33.66
N TYR A 298 -26.11 -3.10 -32.41
CA TYR A 298 -27.14 -4.10 -32.12
C TYR A 298 -28.51 -3.58 -32.61
N ARG A 299 -29.10 -4.21 -33.62
CA ARG A 299 -30.54 -4.10 -33.89
C ARG A 299 -31.26 -4.84 -32.76
N SER A 300 -31.93 -4.12 -31.87
CA SER A 300 -32.85 -4.77 -30.93
C SER A 300 -33.88 -5.55 -31.74
N THR A 301 -34.04 -6.83 -31.43
CA THR A 301 -34.95 -7.76 -32.13
C THR A 301 -36.43 -7.49 -31.78
N THR A 302 -36.80 -6.24 -31.52
CA THR A 302 -38.16 -5.86 -31.09
C THR A 302 -39.00 -5.26 -32.23
N GLU A 303 -38.42 -4.94 -33.38
CA GLU A 303 -39.13 -4.31 -34.53
C GLU A 303 -39.58 -5.28 -35.63
N ARG A 304 -39.81 -6.57 -35.33
CA ARG A 304 -40.40 -7.52 -36.30
C ARG A 304 -41.89 -7.85 -36.08
N ALA A 305 -42.57 -7.20 -35.15
CA ALA A 305 -43.95 -7.56 -34.78
C ALA A 305 -45.07 -6.67 -35.37
N TRP A 306 -44.78 -5.60 -36.14
CA TRP A 306 -45.82 -4.65 -36.58
C TRP A 306 -45.89 -4.40 -38.09
N ARG A 307 -45.73 -5.45 -38.92
CA ARG A 307 -46.18 -5.42 -40.32
C ARG A 307 -46.76 -6.75 -40.76
N ARG A 308 -48.01 -7.00 -40.36
CA ARG A 308 -49.01 -7.82 -41.07
C ARG A 308 -50.37 -7.50 -40.46
N ASP A 309 -51.11 -6.63 -41.12
CA ASP A 309 -52.55 -6.72 -41.37
C ASP A 309 -53.02 -5.41 -42.02
N SER A 310 -53.14 -5.45 -43.35
CA SER A 310 -54.00 -4.62 -44.20
C SER A 310 -54.15 -5.36 -45.53
#